data_AF-A0A1D2AI93-F1
#
_entry.id   AF-A0A1D2AI93-F1
#
_cell.length_a   1.000
_cell.length_b   1.000
_cell.length_c   1.000
_cell.angle_alpha   90.00
_cell.angle_beta   90.00
_cell.angle_gamma   90.00
#
_symmetry.space_group_name_H-M   'P 1'
#
loop_
_entity.id
_entity.type
_entity.pdbx_description
1 polymer ?
#
loop_
_entity_poly.entity_id
_entity_poly.type
_entity_poly.pdbx_seq_one_letter_code
_entity_poly.pdbx_strand_id
1 'polypeptide(L)'
;FSSNSICRFLWEEAGKLPMSIKDIEWCEWESVKLQEALTPLLLSTQGKSEKSSDAQLRQLLRHLDDHLTHGKNLSGLSEKSYGLADVVVWSAVYPLYATKALSTDYFLPYEHTSSWFHRLAKEEQFSRAVKEVPNDVLNGCKDSLASCAPAAPDVTEPCSPSKPALCRAQSRAQSRAESRSEDDHDPSLSSEDIEQAFEAWHSNKNEPLELQKKAVPILPEKGKKNVLITSALPYVNNVPHLGNIVGSVLSADVYARYCRLRNWNTLYICGTDEYGTATETKALEMKISPREICDRFNKIHSDIYKWFNISFDHFGRTTTEKQKEIAQDIFLKLHTNNYLCEDVVEQLFCNKCDRFLADRFVEGTCPFCAYEDARGDQCDLCSKLINP
;
A
#
# COMPACT_ATOMS: atom_id res chain seq x y z
N PHE A 1 2.91 10.75 -2.86
CA PHE A 1 3.33 9.89 -3.99
C PHE A 1 4.85 10.02 -4.14
N SER A 2 5.57 8.95 -4.49
CA SER A 2 7.01 9.08 -4.76
C SER A 2 7.21 9.85 -6.07
N SER A 3 8.33 10.57 -6.18
CA SER A 3 8.79 11.23 -7.41
C SER A 3 8.74 10.27 -8.61
N ASN A 4 9.17 9.03 -8.42
CA ASN A 4 9.18 8.00 -9.46
C ASN A 4 7.79 7.62 -9.94
N SER A 5 6.80 7.51 -9.05
CA SER A 5 5.42 7.24 -9.44
C SER A 5 4.81 8.39 -10.25
N ILE A 6 5.11 9.64 -9.88
CA ILE A 6 4.65 10.82 -10.61
C ILE A 6 5.31 10.90 -11.99
N CYS A 7 6.64 10.74 -12.05
CA CYS A 7 7.38 10.75 -13.31
C CYS A 7 6.93 9.61 -14.23
N ARG A 8 6.70 8.40 -13.71
CA ARG A 8 6.13 7.27 -14.47
C ARG A 8 4.77 7.63 -15.08
N PHE A 9 3.85 8.12 -14.24
CA PHE A 9 2.51 8.51 -14.70
C PHE A 9 2.56 9.59 -15.79
N LEU A 10 3.33 10.66 -15.58
CA LEU A 10 3.47 11.75 -16.56
C LEU A 10 4.14 11.28 -17.86
N TRP A 11 5.06 10.33 -17.78
CA TRP A 11 5.74 9.75 -18.94
C TRP A 11 4.80 8.90 -19.79
N GLU A 12 3.92 8.13 -19.14
CA GLU A 12 2.87 7.34 -19.79
C GLU A 12 1.80 8.24 -20.44
N GLU A 13 1.31 9.25 -19.73
CA GLU A 13 0.35 10.23 -20.26
C GLU A 13 0.89 11.01 -21.47
N ALA A 14 2.21 11.24 -21.52
CA ALA A 14 2.87 11.86 -22.67
C ALA A 14 2.97 10.93 -23.91
N GLY A 15 2.41 9.73 -23.86
CA GLY A 15 2.38 8.77 -24.98
C GLY A 15 3.73 8.13 -25.28
N LYS A 16 4.70 8.20 -24.35
CA LYS A 16 6.06 7.65 -24.51
C LYS A 16 6.13 6.20 -24.00
N LEU A 17 5.44 5.29 -24.68
CA LEU A 17 5.42 3.84 -24.35
C LEU A 17 6.09 2.97 -25.43
N PRO A 18 6.72 1.83 -25.06
CA PRO A 18 6.84 1.27 -23.71
C PRO A 18 8.13 1.67 -22.98
N MET A 19 8.07 1.76 -21.64
CA MET A 19 9.24 1.91 -20.77
C MET A 19 10.19 0.73 -20.96
N SER A 20 11.49 0.98 -21.02
CA SER A 20 12.47 -0.09 -21.09
C SER A 20 12.61 -0.80 -19.74
N ILE A 21 13.02 -2.07 -19.73
CA ILE A 21 13.35 -2.79 -18.49
C ILE A 21 14.41 -2.03 -17.70
N LYS A 22 15.38 -1.41 -18.40
CA LYS A 22 16.41 -0.56 -17.80
C LYS A 22 15.83 0.66 -17.09
N ASP A 23 14.79 1.28 -17.64
CA ASP A 23 14.12 2.41 -16.98
C ASP A 23 13.52 1.99 -15.63
N ILE A 24 12.92 0.79 -15.58
CA ILE A 24 12.32 0.25 -14.36
C ILE A 24 13.40 -0.03 -13.31
N GLU A 25 14.48 -0.73 -13.69
CA GLU A 25 15.59 -1.08 -12.82
C GLU A 25 16.25 0.16 -12.20
N TRP A 26 16.51 1.20 -12.99
CA TRP A 26 17.13 2.43 -12.50
C TRP A 26 16.20 3.25 -11.59
N CYS A 27 14.90 3.29 -11.89
CA CYS A 27 13.93 3.92 -10.98
C CYS A 27 13.80 3.15 -9.65
N GLU A 28 13.85 1.82 -9.66
CA GLU A 28 13.86 1.04 -8.42
C GLU A 28 15.15 1.26 -7.63
N TRP A 29 16.30 1.19 -8.31
CA TRP A 29 17.62 1.48 -7.73
C TRP A 29 17.67 2.87 -7.09
N GLU A 30 17.13 3.89 -7.77
CA GLU A 30 17.06 5.24 -7.24
C GLU A 30 16.24 5.30 -5.95
N SER A 31 15.04 4.71 -5.95
CA SER A 31 14.12 4.80 -4.82
C SER A 31 14.58 4.05 -3.57
N VAL A 32 15.25 2.90 -3.76
CA VAL A 32 15.63 2.01 -2.65
C VAL A 32 17.04 2.32 -2.17
N LYS A 33 17.97 2.62 -3.07
CA LYS A 33 19.39 2.76 -2.71
C LYS A 33 19.85 4.21 -2.71
N LEU A 34 19.57 4.95 -3.78
CA LEU A 34 20.09 6.32 -3.92
C LEU A 34 19.43 7.28 -2.93
N GLN A 35 18.10 7.23 -2.79
CA GLN A 35 17.37 8.09 -1.85
C GLN A 35 17.74 7.81 -0.39
N GLU A 36 17.98 6.55 -0.01
CA GLU A 36 18.44 6.18 1.34
C GLU A 36 19.79 6.84 1.69
N ALA A 37 20.72 6.88 0.73
CA ALA A 37 22.02 7.52 0.91
C ALA A 37 21.98 9.05 0.79
N LEU A 38 21.12 9.60 -0.09
CA LEU A 38 21.00 11.04 -0.33
C LEU A 38 20.26 11.79 0.78
N THR A 39 19.17 11.22 1.30
CA THR A 39 18.26 11.93 2.22
C THR A 39 18.97 12.45 3.48
N PRO A 40 19.81 11.67 4.18
CA PRO A 40 20.55 12.15 5.35
C PRO A 40 21.51 13.29 5.02
N LEU A 41 22.17 13.23 3.86
CA LEU A 41 23.11 14.26 3.40
C LEU A 41 22.38 15.57 3.12
N LEU A 42 21.23 15.52 2.43
CA LEU A 42 20.44 16.71 2.08
C LEU A 42 19.78 17.36 3.30
N LEU A 43 19.40 16.58 4.31
CA LEU A 43 18.86 17.09 5.58
C LEU A 43 19.92 17.71 6.49
N SER A 44 21.20 17.39 6.29
CA SER A 44 22.28 17.88 7.17
C SER A 44 22.51 19.40 7.02
N THR A 45 22.66 20.10 8.14
CA THR A 45 22.80 21.57 8.17
C THR A 45 24.04 22.11 7.44
N GLN A 46 25.08 21.28 7.26
CA GLN A 46 26.34 21.64 6.59
C GLN A 46 26.68 20.78 5.36
N GLY A 47 25.79 19.91 4.87
CA GLY A 47 26.13 18.95 3.81
C GLY A 47 27.15 17.89 4.26
N LYS A 48 27.22 17.61 5.57
CA LYS A 48 28.07 16.57 6.15
C LYS A 48 27.19 15.40 6.57
N SER A 49 27.27 14.32 5.81
CA SER A 49 26.65 13.04 6.12
C SER A 49 27.45 12.31 7.21
N GLU A 50 26.79 11.39 7.93
CA GLU A 50 27.49 10.36 8.71
C GLU A 50 28.49 9.59 7.82
N LYS A 51 29.63 9.18 8.38
CA LYS A 51 30.73 8.54 7.63
C LYS A 51 30.27 7.30 6.85
N SER A 52 29.30 6.54 7.37
CA SER A 52 28.75 5.35 6.71
C SER A 52 27.95 5.71 5.46
N SER A 53 27.06 6.69 5.56
CA SER A 53 26.19 7.12 4.45
C SER A 53 26.98 7.86 3.36
N ASP A 54 28.09 8.55 3.70
CA ASP A 54 29.03 9.10 2.72
C ASP A 54 29.72 8.01 1.88
N ALA A 55 30.22 6.95 2.55
CA ALA A 55 30.86 5.84 1.86
C ALA A 55 29.88 5.11 0.92
N GLN A 56 28.63 4.90 1.37
CA GLN A 56 27.57 4.31 0.57
C GLN A 56 27.22 5.17 -0.65
N LEU A 57 27.07 6.48 -0.48
CA LEU A 57 26.79 7.39 -1.59
C LEU A 57 27.91 7.37 -2.64
N ARG A 58 29.18 7.38 -2.22
CA ARG A 58 30.33 7.28 -3.13
C ARG A 58 30.37 5.95 -3.90
N GLN A 59 29.95 4.86 -3.27
CA GLN A 59 29.83 3.56 -3.94
C GLN A 59 28.71 3.57 -4.99
N LEU A 60 27.57 4.19 -4.69
CA LEU A 60 26.45 4.31 -5.61
C LEU A 60 26.78 5.21 -6.81
N LEU A 61 27.47 6.33 -6.58
CA LEU A 61 27.92 7.22 -7.66
C LEU A 61 28.99 6.56 -8.54
N ARG A 62 29.88 5.73 -7.96
CA ARG A 62 30.80 4.91 -8.75
C ARG A 62 30.05 3.92 -9.64
N HIS A 63 29.05 3.24 -9.09
CA HIS A 63 28.20 2.33 -9.87
C HIS A 63 27.47 3.03 -11.01
N LEU A 64 26.98 4.26 -10.79
CA LEU A 64 26.39 5.09 -11.82
C LEU A 64 27.42 5.45 -12.91
N ASP A 65 28.61 5.88 -12.51
CA ASP A 65 29.71 6.24 -13.40
C ASP A 65 30.15 5.06 -14.27
N ASP A 66 30.37 3.90 -13.64
CA ASP A 66 30.75 2.65 -14.29
C ASP A 66 29.71 2.24 -15.35
N HIS A 67 28.42 2.44 -15.08
CA HIS A 67 27.38 2.14 -16.07
C HIS A 67 27.41 3.09 -17.28
N LEU A 68 27.71 4.37 -17.03
CA LEU A 68 27.81 5.41 -18.04
C LEU A 68 29.11 5.32 -18.87
N THR A 69 30.08 4.48 -18.49
CA THR A 69 31.26 4.17 -19.32
C THR A 69 30.86 3.51 -20.66
N HIS A 70 29.82 2.68 -20.64
CA HIS A 70 29.42 1.83 -21.78
C HIS A 70 28.15 2.31 -22.49
N GLY A 71 27.47 3.31 -21.95
CA GLY A 71 26.22 3.83 -22.49
C GLY A 71 26.12 5.34 -22.32
N LYS A 72 25.61 6.04 -23.34
CA LYS A 72 25.42 7.50 -23.25
C LYS A 72 24.25 7.88 -22.33
N ASN A 73 23.28 7.00 -22.08
CA ASN A 73 22.07 7.24 -21.27
C ASN A 73 21.74 5.99 -20.43
N LEU A 74 21.02 6.17 -19.32
CA LEU A 74 20.59 5.09 -18.42
C LEU A 74 19.48 4.22 -19.02
N SER A 75 18.58 4.85 -19.76
CA SER A 75 17.48 4.18 -20.46
C SER A 75 17.92 3.28 -21.62
N GLY A 76 19.16 3.39 -22.07
CA GLY A 76 19.67 2.66 -23.24
C GLY A 76 19.07 3.13 -24.58
N LEU A 77 18.38 4.28 -24.61
CA LEU A 77 17.87 4.91 -25.82
C LEU A 77 19.01 5.53 -26.66
N SER A 78 18.75 5.76 -27.94
CA SER A 78 19.74 6.24 -28.93
C SER A 78 20.41 7.56 -28.52
N GLU A 79 21.52 7.90 -29.17
CA GLU A 79 22.42 9.00 -28.76
C GLU A 79 21.76 10.38 -28.57
N LYS A 80 20.58 10.62 -29.15
CA LYS A 80 19.85 11.90 -29.09
C LYS A 80 18.62 11.88 -28.18
N SER A 81 18.31 10.77 -27.51
CA SER A 81 17.09 10.63 -26.71
C SER A 81 17.41 10.16 -25.29
N TYR A 82 16.85 10.85 -24.29
CA TYR A 82 16.86 10.43 -22.88
C TYR A 82 15.56 9.71 -22.53
N GLY A 83 15.60 8.83 -21.54
CA GLY A 83 14.43 8.09 -21.04
C GLY A 83 13.98 8.52 -19.66
N LEU A 84 13.06 7.75 -19.08
CA LEU A 84 12.49 8.04 -17.77
C LEU A 84 13.55 7.94 -16.67
N ALA A 85 14.40 6.90 -16.71
CA ALA A 85 15.47 6.74 -15.74
C ALA A 85 16.47 7.90 -15.78
N ASP A 86 16.77 8.42 -16.97
CA ASP A 86 17.64 9.58 -17.11
C ASP A 86 17.03 10.80 -16.41
N VAL A 87 15.73 11.06 -16.57
CA VAL A 87 15.06 12.18 -15.88
C VAL A 87 15.08 11.97 -14.37
N VAL A 88 14.66 10.81 -13.89
CA VAL A 88 14.52 10.51 -12.46
C VAL A 88 15.87 10.60 -11.75
N VAL A 89 16.88 9.89 -12.25
CA VAL A 89 18.20 9.84 -11.60
C VAL A 89 18.89 11.20 -11.70
N TRP A 90 18.78 11.91 -12.84
CA TRP A 90 19.37 13.24 -13.02
C TRP A 90 18.77 14.24 -12.04
N SER A 91 17.45 14.23 -11.84
CA SER A 91 16.78 15.08 -10.86
C SER A 91 17.20 14.75 -9.43
N ALA A 92 17.35 13.47 -9.09
CA ALA A 92 17.77 13.04 -7.75
C ALA A 92 19.19 13.52 -7.39
N VAL A 93 20.11 13.50 -8.34
CA VAL A 93 21.51 13.92 -8.12
C VAL A 93 21.74 15.42 -8.38
N TYR A 94 20.75 16.16 -8.88
CA TYR A 94 20.87 17.59 -9.15
C TYR A 94 21.33 18.44 -7.94
N PRO A 95 20.85 18.23 -6.71
CA PRO A 95 21.30 19.01 -5.53
C PRO A 95 22.80 18.86 -5.24
N LEU A 96 23.35 17.66 -5.51
CA LEU A 96 24.78 17.37 -5.37
C LEU A 96 25.60 18.16 -6.41
N TYR A 97 25.06 18.40 -7.61
CA TYR A 97 25.73 19.18 -8.66
C TYR A 97 25.61 20.68 -8.42
N ALA A 98 24.40 21.16 -8.09
CA ALA A 98 24.10 22.59 -7.96
C ALA A 98 24.85 23.25 -6.80
N THR A 99 25.20 22.46 -5.77
CA THR A 99 25.97 22.96 -4.62
C THR A 99 27.46 22.87 -4.88
N LYS A 100 28.17 24.00 -4.90
CA LYS A 100 29.62 24.06 -5.18
C LYS A 100 30.48 23.10 -4.32
N ALA A 101 30.18 22.99 -3.02
CA ALA A 101 30.89 22.09 -2.11
C ALA A 101 30.67 20.61 -2.49
N LEU A 102 29.40 20.20 -2.61
CA LEU A 102 29.03 18.82 -2.95
C LEU A 102 29.46 18.42 -4.36
N SER A 103 29.45 19.37 -5.30
CA SER A 103 29.87 19.13 -6.69
C SER A 103 31.34 18.73 -6.76
N THR A 104 32.17 19.39 -5.93
CA THR A 104 33.60 19.07 -5.84
C THR A 104 33.82 17.67 -5.27
N ASP A 105 33.02 17.27 -4.29
CA ASP A 105 33.23 16.03 -3.54
C ASP A 105 32.58 14.79 -4.20
N TYR A 106 31.50 14.98 -4.96
CA TYR A 106 30.65 13.89 -5.47
C TYR A 106 30.47 13.87 -6.99
N PHE A 107 30.78 14.95 -7.73
CA PHE A 107 30.63 14.95 -9.19
C PHE A 107 31.96 14.99 -9.93
N LEU A 108 32.86 15.91 -9.56
CA LEU A 108 34.18 16.04 -10.20
C LEU A 108 35.01 14.74 -10.22
N PRO A 109 34.92 13.83 -9.23
CA PRO A 109 35.65 12.56 -9.26
C PRO A 109 35.16 11.55 -10.32
N TYR A 110 33.98 11.75 -10.91
CA TYR A 110 33.31 10.79 -11.79
C TYR A 110 33.09 11.41 -13.18
N GLU A 111 33.97 11.09 -14.12
CA GLU A 111 34.05 11.74 -15.43
C GLU A 111 32.81 11.46 -16.30
N HIS A 112 32.34 10.21 -16.33
CA HIS A 112 31.23 9.80 -17.19
C HIS A 112 29.90 10.37 -16.67
N THR A 113 29.70 10.35 -15.36
CA THR A 113 28.57 10.93 -14.66
C THR A 113 28.53 12.45 -14.88
N SER A 114 29.67 13.12 -14.75
CA SER A 114 29.78 14.54 -15.04
C SER A 114 29.45 14.85 -16.50
N SER A 115 30.00 14.10 -17.46
CA SER A 115 29.73 14.30 -18.89
C SER A 115 28.24 14.07 -19.26
N TRP A 116 27.65 12.99 -18.75
CA TRP A 116 26.23 12.67 -18.89
C TRP A 116 25.35 13.80 -18.32
N PHE A 117 25.66 14.27 -17.11
CA PHE A 117 24.89 15.30 -16.44
C PHE A 117 24.92 16.63 -17.20
N HIS A 118 26.10 17.08 -17.63
CA HIS A 118 26.27 18.32 -18.40
C HIS A 118 25.61 18.25 -19.77
N ARG A 119 25.60 17.08 -20.41
CA ARG A 119 24.92 16.89 -21.68
C ARG A 119 23.41 17.03 -21.53
N LEU A 120 22.81 16.34 -20.55
CA LEU A 120 21.37 16.46 -20.29
C LEU A 120 20.99 17.88 -19.84
N ALA A 121 21.83 18.55 -19.05
CA ALA A 121 21.59 19.94 -18.63
C ALA A 121 21.49 20.93 -19.80
N LYS A 122 22.08 20.62 -20.97
CA LYS A 122 22.01 21.44 -22.20
C LYS A 122 20.71 21.23 -22.98
N GLU A 123 19.99 20.15 -22.73
CA GLU A 123 18.70 19.89 -23.37
C GLU A 123 17.66 20.92 -22.89
N GLU A 124 16.80 21.38 -23.80
CA GLU A 124 15.84 22.47 -23.54
C GLU A 124 14.95 22.18 -22.32
N GLN A 125 14.49 20.92 -22.20
CA GLN A 125 13.57 20.51 -21.13
C GLN A 125 14.23 20.56 -19.74
N PHE A 126 15.48 20.13 -19.64
CA PHE A 126 16.25 20.18 -18.38
C PHE A 126 16.62 21.62 -18.05
N SER A 127 17.06 22.40 -19.05
CA SER A 127 17.38 23.82 -18.87
C SER A 127 16.16 24.63 -18.38
N ARG A 128 14.96 24.29 -18.88
CA ARG A 128 13.71 24.90 -18.41
C ARG A 128 13.37 24.48 -16.98
N ALA A 129 13.46 23.20 -16.66
CA ALA A 129 13.16 22.69 -15.32
C ALA A 129 14.07 23.32 -14.25
N VAL A 130 15.36 23.48 -14.55
CA VAL A 130 16.34 24.09 -13.64
C VAL A 130 15.99 25.53 -13.26
N LYS A 131 15.37 26.30 -14.18
CA LYS A 131 14.96 27.69 -13.89
C LYS A 131 13.83 27.81 -12.87
N GLU A 132 13.05 26.74 -12.70
CA GLU A 132 11.96 26.66 -11.72
C GLU A 132 12.48 26.21 -10.33
N VAL A 133 13.71 25.71 -10.24
CA VAL A 133 14.32 25.28 -8.97
C VAL A 133 14.90 26.51 -8.25
N PRO A 134 14.66 26.68 -6.93
CA PRO A 134 15.25 27.76 -6.15
C PRO A 134 16.79 27.81 -6.27
N ASN A 135 17.36 29.01 -6.27
CA ASN A 135 18.81 29.21 -6.32
C ASN A 135 19.55 28.52 -5.14
N ASP A 136 18.90 28.43 -3.99
CA ASP A 136 19.39 27.68 -2.83
C ASP A 136 18.73 26.30 -2.77
N VAL A 137 19.23 25.41 -3.62
CA VAL A 137 18.69 24.06 -3.81
C VAL A 137 18.72 23.25 -2.51
N LEU A 138 19.78 23.40 -1.71
CA LEU A 138 19.92 22.65 -0.46
C LEU A 138 18.89 23.07 0.58
N ASN A 139 18.68 24.36 0.79
CA ASN A 139 17.67 24.82 1.73
C ASN A 139 16.25 24.53 1.21
N GLY A 140 16.00 24.65 -0.10
CA GLY A 140 14.74 24.21 -0.70
C GLY A 140 14.45 22.71 -0.50
N CYS A 141 15.45 21.85 -0.66
CA CYS A 141 15.32 20.42 -0.36
C CYS A 141 15.05 20.17 1.13
N LYS A 142 15.74 20.88 2.04
CA LYS A 142 15.51 20.77 3.49
C LYS A 142 14.09 21.18 3.87
N ASP A 143 13.62 22.32 3.38
CA ASP A 143 12.28 22.83 3.68
C ASP A 143 11.18 21.87 3.17
N SER A 144 11.37 21.33 1.96
CA SER A 144 10.44 20.35 1.39
C SER A 144 10.47 18.99 2.12
N LEU A 145 11.64 18.53 2.57
CA LEU A 145 11.76 17.27 3.30
C LEU A 145 11.30 17.41 4.77
N ALA A 146 11.55 18.57 5.39
CA ALA A 146 11.13 18.87 6.75
C ALA A 146 9.61 19.09 6.86
N SER A 147 8.98 19.71 5.86
CA SER A 147 7.51 19.83 5.79
C SER A 147 6.78 18.50 5.54
N CYS A 148 7.50 17.45 5.11
CA CYS A 148 7.01 16.08 5.02
C CYS A 148 7.21 15.25 6.30
N ALA A 149 7.92 15.76 7.32
CA ALA A 149 8.01 15.11 8.63
C ALA A 149 6.73 15.40 9.44
N PRO A 150 6.05 14.40 10.03
CA PRO A 150 4.84 14.65 10.81
C PRO A 150 5.18 15.53 12.02
N ALA A 151 4.44 16.64 12.18
CA ALA A 151 4.50 17.44 13.39
C ALA A 151 4.11 16.56 14.59
N ALA A 152 5.04 16.38 15.53
CA ALA A 152 4.74 15.72 16.80
C ALA A 152 3.73 16.59 17.57
N PRO A 153 2.61 16.04 18.07
CA PRO A 153 1.70 16.80 18.90
C PRO A 153 2.37 17.09 20.25
N ASP A 154 2.33 18.37 20.64
CA ASP A 154 2.78 18.87 21.94
C ASP A 154 1.79 18.35 23.02
N VAL A 155 2.27 17.52 23.94
CA VAL A 155 1.46 16.93 25.03
C VAL A 155 1.86 17.58 26.34
N THR A 156 1.23 18.72 26.64
CA THR A 156 1.28 19.34 27.97
C THR A 156 -0.14 19.59 28.48
N GLU A 157 -0.88 18.54 28.84
CA GLU A 157 -1.88 18.53 29.92
C GLU A 157 -2.58 17.15 30.08
N PRO A 158 -2.81 16.63 31.31
CA PRO A 158 -3.47 15.35 31.52
C PRO A 158 -5.00 15.50 31.68
N CYS A 159 -5.78 14.88 30.80
CA CYS A 159 -7.25 14.78 30.92
C CYS A 159 -7.69 13.54 31.72
N SER A 160 -8.61 13.75 32.67
CA SER A 160 -9.27 12.75 33.53
C SER A 160 -10.45 12.02 32.87
N PRO A 161 -10.94 10.90 33.43
CA PRO A 161 -11.75 9.92 32.73
C PRO A 161 -13.27 10.20 32.83
N SER A 162 -13.91 10.43 31.69
CA SER A 162 -15.33 10.14 31.51
C SER A 162 -15.63 9.77 30.05
N LYS A 163 -16.23 8.58 29.86
CA LYS A 163 -16.85 8.00 28.63
C LYS A 163 -15.94 7.24 27.62
N PRO A 164 -16.50 6.20 26.93
CA PRO A 164 -15.99 4.83 27.06
C PRO A 164 -15.57 4.10 25.76
N ALA A 165 -14.75 3.05 25.97
CA ALA A 165 -14.62 1.77 25.25
C ALA A 165 -14.22 1.81 23.74
N LEU A 166 -13.00 1.43 23.33
CA LEU A 166 -12.34 0.10 23.35
C LEU A 166 -12.17 -0.44 21.91
N CYS A 167 -11.19 0.09 21.17
CA CYS A 167 -10.43 -0.68 20.18
C CYS A 167 -8.99 -0.77 20.68
N ARG A 168 -8.78 -1.66 21.65
CA ARG A 168 -7.46 -1.99 22.18
C ARG A 168 -6.82 -3.02 21.25
N ALA A 169 -6.30 -2.56 20.10
CA ALA A 169 -5.18 -3.27 19.50
C ALA A 169 -4.00 -3.04 20.46
N GLN A 170 -3.76 -4.02 21.33
CA GLN A 170 -2.59 -4.04 22.19
C GLN A 170 -1.35 -4.08 21.30
N SER A 171 -0.80 -2.92 20.99
CA SER A 171 0.61 -2.78 20.67
C SER A 171 1.40 -3.16 21.92
N ARG A 172 1.70 -4.46 22.04
CA ARG A 172 2.64 -4.98 23.02
C ARG A 172 4.10 -4.65 22.63
N ALA A 173 4.33 -3.42 22.16
CA ALA A 173 5.62 -2.96 21.64
C ALA A 173 6.01 -1.56 22.11
N GLN A 174 5.31 -0.97 23.09
CA GLN A 174 5.71 0.31 23.69
C GLN A 174 5.57 0.27 25.22
N SER A 175 6.48 -0.48 25.85
CA SER A 175 6.93 -0.20 27.22
C SER A 175 8.42 -0.53 27.30
N ARG A 176 9.23 0.19 26.51
CA ARG A 176 10.68 0.33 26.69
C ARG A 176 11.19 1.47 25.81
N ALA A 177 10.74 2.68 26.11
CA ALA A 177 11.32 3.90 25.57
C ALA A 177 11.40 4.93 26.72
N GLU A 178 12.03 4.51 27.82
CA GLU A 178 12.66 5.44 28.76
C GLU A 178 14.17 5.35 28.49
N SER A 179 14.77 6.52 28.22
CA SER A 179 16.21 6.80 28.15
C SER A 179 17.10 5.80 27.40
N ARG A 180 17.29 6.02 26.09
CA ARG A 180 18.49 5.53 25.40
C ARG A 180 19.66 6.47 25.68
N SER A 181 20.40 6.17 26.74
CA SER A 181 21.83 6.48 26.78
C SER A 181 22.52 5.75 25.62
N GLU A 182 23.60 6.35 25.11
CA GLU A 182 24.54 5.72 24.19
C GLU A 182 25.22 4.54 24.88
N ASP A 183 24.59 3.36 24.85
CA ASP A 183 25.26 2.08 25.10
C ASP A 183 25.14 1.23 23.84
N ASP A 184 26.19 1.30 23.03
CA ASP A 184 26.44 0.48 21.84
C ASP A 184 26.84 -0.94 22.28
N HIS A 185 26.00 -1.58 23.08
CA HIS A 185 26.14 -2.99 23.43
C HIS A 185 25.35 -3.81 22.41
N ASP A 186 26.08 -4.44 21.49
CA ASP A 186 25.64 -5.62 20.74
C ASP A 186 24.80 -6.52 21.68
N PRO A 187 23.58 -6.98 21.32
CA PRO A 187 22.74 -7.74 22.24
C PRO A 187 23.52 -8.94 22.77
N SER A 188 23.88 -8.91 24.06
CA SER A 188 24.67 -9.99 24.66
C SER A 188 23.78 -11.22 24.80
N LEU A 189 23.97 -12.18 23.89
CA LEU A 189 23.36 -13.49 23.97
C LEU A 189 23.94 -14.21 25.19
N SER A 190 23.09 -14.89 25.96
CA SER A 190 23.58 -15.71 27.07
C SER A 190 24.38 -16.89 26.50
N SER A 191 25.40 -17.35 27.24
CA SER A 191 26.16 -18.54 26.85
C SER A 191 25.24 -19.77 26.72
N GLU A 192 24.16 -19.82 27.51
CA GLU A 192 23.15 -20.86 27.44
C GLU A 192 22.35 -20.81 26.13
N ASP A 193 21.91 -19.62 25.66
CA ASP A 193 21.20 -19.49 24.38
C ASP A 193 22.09 -19.90 23.19
N ILE A 194 23.38 -19.53 23.24
CA ILE A 194 24.36 -19.89 22.22
C ILE A 194 24.57 -21.40 22.21
N GLU A 195 24.73 -22.02 23.38
CA GLU A 195 24.94 -23.46 23.49
C GLU A 195 23.70 -24.25 23.05
N GLN A 196 22.49 -23.82 23.45
CA GLN A 196 21.23 -24.43 22.99
C GLN A 196 21.04 -24.32 21.47
N ALA A 197 21.30 -23.14 20.89
CA ALA A 197 21.18 -22.94 19.45
C ALA A 197 22.24 -23.76 18.69
N PHE A 198 23.48 -23.78 19.20
CA PHE A 198 24.56 -24.59 18.64
C PHE A 198 24.23 -26.08 18.72
N GLU A 199 23.76 -26.58 19.86
CA GLU A 199 23.36 -27.98 19.99
C GLU A 199 22.22 -28.31 19.04
N ALA A 200 21.16 -27.50 18.96
CA ALA A 200 20.03 -27.73 18.07
C ALA A 200 20.43 -27.78 16.59
N TRP A 201 21.35 -26.90 16.18
CA TRP A 201 21.89 -26.87 14.82
C TRP A 201 22.88 -28.01 14.55
N HIS A 202 23.84 -28.24 15.44
CA HIS A 202 24.93 -29.21 15.28
C HIS A 202 24.47 -30.66 15.41
N SER A 203 23.57 -30.95 16.34
CA SER A 203 23.01 -32.30 16.52
C SER A 203 21.99 -32.69 15.43
N ASN A 204 21.70 -31.79 14.49
CA ASN A 204 20.66 -31.93 13.47
C ASN A 204 19.29 -32.34 14.05
N LYS A 205 19.04 -32.03 15.34
CA LYS A 205 17.76 -32.24 16.03
C LYS A 205 16.64 -31.39 15.46
N ASN A 206 16.97 -30.38 14.66
CA ASN A 206 16.03 -29.73 13.74
C ASN A 206 15.74 -30.68 12.57
N GLU A 207 15.12 -31.83 12.86
CA GLU A 207 14.57 -32.67 11.79
C GLU A 207 13.61 -31.81 10.97
N PRO A 208 13.68 -31.86 9.62
CA PRO A 208 12.72 -31.16 8.79
C PRO A 208 11.33 -31.58 9.21
N LEU A 209 10.50 -30.60 9.62
CA LEU A 209 9.09 -30.86 9.90
C LEU A 209 8.49 -31.46 8.63
N GLU A 210 8.14 -32.74 8.68
CA GLU A 210 7.38 -33.36 7.60
C GLU A 210 6.05 -32.62 7.50
N LEU A 211 5.87 -31.91 6.39
CA LEU A 211 4.65 -31.15 6.14
C LEU A 211 3.52 -32.16 5.93
N GLN A 212 2.49 -32.07 6.76
CA GLN A 212 1.32 -32.92 6.62
C GLN A 212 0.65 -32.63 5.28
N LYS A 213 0.35 -33.69 4.52
CA LYS A 213 -0.45 -33.56 3.30
C LYS A 213 -1.82 -33.00 3.68
N LYS A 214 -2.25 -32.00 2.92
CA LYS A 214 -3.54 -31.35 3.10
C LYS A 214 -4.67 -32.37 2.87
N ALA A 215 -5.51 -32.59 3.89
CA ALA A 215 -6.72 -33.36 3.75
C ALA A 215 -7.75 -32.63 2.88
N VAL A 216 -8.58 -33.37 2.14
CA VAL A 216 -9.65 -32.81 1.31
C VAL A 216 -10.93 -33.63 1.58
N PRO A 217 -11.97 -33.07 2.24
CA PRO A 217 -12.03 -31.73 2.84
C PRO A 217 -11.18 -31.60 4.11
N ILE A 218 -10.80 -30.36 4.45
CA ILE A 218 -10.13 -30.04 5.71
C ILE A 218 -11.19 -29.99 6.81
N LEU A 219 -11.10 -30.87 7.80
CA LEU A 219 -12.05 -30.96 8.91
C LEU A 219 -11.31 -30.87 10.24
N PRO A 220 -11.88 -30.26 11.30
CA PRO A 220 -11.25 -30.18 12.61
C PRO A 220 -10.86 -31.54 13.18
N GLU A 221 -9.63 -31.64 13.70
CA GLU A 221 -9.12 -32.84 14.35
C GLU A 221 -9.04 -32.63 15.86
N LYS A 222 -9.61 -33.56 16.63
CA LYS A 222 -9.63 -33.50 18.09
C LYS A 222 -8.21 -33.61 18.65
N GLY A 223 -7.84 -32.71 19.56
CA GLY A 223 -6.52 -32.68 20.18
C GLY A 223 -5.43 -31.97 19.37
N LYS A 224 -5.74 -31.52 18.14
CA LYS A 224 -4.85 -30.67 17.33
C LYS A 224 -5.34 -29.22 17.31
N LYS A 225 -4.44 -28.31 16.93
CA LYS A 225 -4.81 -26.91 16.68
C LYS A 225 -5.50 -26.79 15.32
N ASN A 226 -6.78 -26.41 15.36
CA ASN A 226 -7.62 -26.19 14.18
C ASN A 226 -7.82 -24.69 14.00
N VAL A 227 -7.52 -24.17 12.81
CA VAL A 227 -7.49 -22.74 12.51
C VAL A 227 -8.40 -22.47 11.32
N LEU A 228 -9.52 -21.78 11.58
CA LEU A 228 -10.37 -21.21 10.53
C LEU A 228 -9.92 -19.77 10.27
N ILE A 229 -9.57 -19.48 9.03
CA ILE A 229 -9.14 -18.16 8.57
C ILE A 229 -10.17 -17.68 7.55
N THR A 230 -10.68 -16.49 7.76
CA THR A 230 -11.57 -15.80 6.82
C THR A 230 -10.96 -14.46 6.45
N SER A 231 -11.01 -14.12 5.18
CA SER A 231 -10.77 -12.76 4.71
C SER A 231 -12.11 -12.07 4.50
N ALA A 232 -12.16 -10.75 4.70
CA ALA A 232 -13.37 -9.97 4.41
C ALA A 232 -13.76 -10.16 2.94
N LEU A 233 -15.04 -10.43 2.69
CA LEU A 233 -15.54 -10.69 1.35
C LEU A 233 -15.43 -9.41 0.51
N PRO A 234 -14.62 -9.38 -0.56
CA PRO A 234 -14.60 -8.24 -1.47
C PRO A 234 -15.97 -8.05 -2.13
N TYR A 235 -16.40 -6.79 -2.22
CA TYR A 235 -17.61 -6.44 -2.94
C TYR A 235 -17.41 -6.60 -4.45
N VAL A 236 -18.29 -7.36 -5.08
CA VAL A 236 -18.08 -7.90 -6.44
C VAL A 236 -18.10 -6.82 -7.52
N ASN A 237 -18.75 -5.68 -7.31
CA ASN A 237 -19.00 -4.74 -8.41
C ASN A 237 -17.79 -3.84 -8.76
N ASN A 238 -16.64 -4.01 -8.08
CA ASN A 238 -15.45 -3.19 -8.25
C ASN A 238 -14.20 -4.06 -8.43
N VAL A 239 -13.25 -3.62 -9.26
CA VAL A 239 -11.94 -4.27 -9.36
C VAL A 239 -11.13 -3.95 -8.09
N PRO A 240 -10.56 -4.95 -7.39
CA PRO A 240 -9.82 -4.70 -6.16
C PRO A 240 -8.50 -3.98 -6.44
N HIS A 241 -8.20 -2.95 -5.65
CA HIS A 241 -6.92 -2.26 -5.65
C HIS A 241 -5.97 -2.80 -4.56
N LEU A 242 -4.71 -2.37 -4.57
CA LEU A 242 -3.67 -2.88 -3.65
C LEU A 242 -4.06 -2.73 -2.17
N GLY A 243 -4.70 -1.63 -1.80
CA GLY A 243 -5.26 -1.44 -0.45
C GLY A 243 -6.23 -2.55 -0.01
N ASN A 244 -7.13 -3.01 -0.89
CA ASN A 244 -8.03 -4.13 -0.56
C ASN A 244 -7.25 -5.45 -0.42
N ILE A 245 -6.22 -5.64 -1.25
CA ILE A 245 -5.41 -6.85 -1.28
C ILE A 245 -4.59 -6.98 0.01
N VAL A 246 -3.80 -5.96 0.33
CA VAL A 246 -2.93 -5.95 1.52
C VAL A 246 -3.74 -5.96 2.81
N GLY A 247 -4.85 -5.21 2.87
CA GLY A 247 -5.68 -5.09 4.07
C GLY A 247 -6.48 -6.34 4.42
N SER A 248 -6.59 -7.30 3.50
CA SER A 248 -7.43 -8.48 3.70
C SER A 248 -6.78 -9.76 3.18
N VAL A 249 -6.88 -10.05 1.88
CA VAL A 249 -6.56 -11.38 1.33
C VAL A 249 -5.07 -11.75 1.42
N LEU A 250 -4.16 -10.77 1.25
CA LEU A 250 -2.72 -11.01 1.30
C LEU A 250 -2.22 -11.20 2.74
N SER A 251 -2.68 -10.37 3.67
CA SER A 251 -2.35 -10.52 5.09
C SER A 251 -2.84 -11.87 5.63
N ALA A 252 -4.06 -12.27 5.28
CA ALA A 252 -4.61 -13.57 5.66
C ALA A 252 -3.85 -14.74 5.00
N ASP A 253 -3.38 -14.58 3.75
CA ASP A 253 -2.59 -15.61 3.06
C ASP A 253 -1.25 -15.89 3.74
N VAL A 254 -0.52 -14.84 4.13
CA VAL A 254 0.75 -14.97 4.87
C VAL A 254 0.53 -15.77 6.15
N TYR A 255 -0.52 -15.44 6.90
CA TYR A 255 -0.85 -16.15 8.13
C TYR A 255 -1.28 -17.60 7.86
N ALA A 256 -2.08 -17.84 6.82
CA ALA A 256 -2.51 -19.18 6.44
C ALA A 256 -1.31 -20.08 6.06
N ARG A 257 -0.35 -19.55 5.29
CA ARG A 257 0.89 -20.26 4.94
C ARG A 257 1.73 -20.56 6.17
N TYR A 258 1.89 -19.58 7.08
CA TYR A 258 2.57 -19.81 8.36
C TYR A 258 1.90 -20.93 9.17
N CYS A 259 0.56 -20.91 9.32
CA CYS A 259 -0.16 -21.94 10.06
C CYS A 259 0.04 -23.34 9.46
N ARG A 260 0.07 -23.45 8.13
CA ARG A 260 0.36 -24.71 7.43
C ARG A 260 1.81 -25.17 7.66
N LEU A 261 2.79 -24.27 7.65
CA LEU A 261 4.19 -24.60 8.01
C LEU A 261 4.33 -25.08 9.46
N ARG A 262 3.42 -24.65 10.34
CA ARG A 262 3.34 -25.14 11.73
C ARG A 262 2.58 -26.46 11.89
N ASN A 263 2.19 -27.12 10.79
CA ASN A 263 1.35 -28.32 10.78
C ASN A 263 0.01 -28.12 11.54
N TRP A 264 -0.51 -26.89 11.58
CA TRP A 264 -1.84 -26.63 12.12
C TRP A 264 -2.89 -26.93 11.06
N ASN A 265 -4.00 -27.54 11.49
CA ASN A 265 -5.09 -27.89 10.62
C ASN A 265 -5.84 -26.62 10.20
N THR A 266 -5.50 -26.10 9.02
CA THR A 266 -5.83 -24.72 8.61
C THR A 266 -6.79 -24.73 7.43
N LEU A 267 -7.92 -24.07 7.59
CA LEU A 267 -8.91 -23.80 6.54
C LEU A 267 -9.02 -22.30 6.30
N TYR A 268 -8.56 -21.83 5.15
CA TYR A 268 -8.62 -20.45 4.69
C TYR A 268 -9.65 -20.28 3.58
N ILE A 269 -10.73 -19.55 3.89
CA ILE A 269 -11.83 -19.31 2.96
C ILE A 269 -12.08 -17.82 2.73
N CYS A 270 -12.55 -17.50 1.53
CA CYS A 270 -13.06 -16.19 1.16
C CYS A 270 -14.08 -16.36 0.02
N GLY A 271 -14.57 -15.28 -0.55
CA GLY A 271 -15.49 -15.28 -1.68
C GLY A 271 -15.93 -13.87 -2.03
N THR A 272 -16.81 -13.71 -3.01
CA THR A 272 -17.38 -12.41 -3.37
C THR A 272 -18.68 -12.11 -2.65
N ASP A 273 -18.80 -10.88 -2.16
CA ASP A 273 -20.07 -10.31 -1.69
C ASP A 273 -20.82 -9.66 -2.87
N GLU A 274 -22.05 -10.11 -3.10
CA GLU A 274 -22.73 -9.93 -4.39
C GLU A 274 -24.11 -9.29 -4.28
N TYR A 275 -24.71 -9.26 -3.10
CA TYR A 275 -26.03 -8.64 -2.89
C TYR A 275 -25.92 -7.14 -2.63
N GLY A 276 -27.03 -6.43 -2.78
CA GLY A 276 -27.14 -5.02 -2.41
C GLY A 276 -27.38 -4.08 -3.59
N THR A 277 -27.85 -2.88 -3.26
CA THR A 277 -28.29 -1.87 -4.23
C THR A 277 -27.20 -1.46 -5.20
N ALA A 278 -25.93 -1.41 -4.78
CA ALA A 278 -24.85 -1.01 -5.68
C ALA A 278 -24.56 -2.04 -6.79
N THR A 279 -24.88 -3.32 -6.59
CA THR A 279 -24.85 -4.35 -7.64
C THR A 279 -25.98 -4.07 -8.64
N GLU A 280 -27.19 -3.78 -8.16
CA GLU A 280 -28.35 -3.47 -9.00
C GLU A 280 -28.15 -2.19 -9.82
N THR A 281 -27.65 -1.12 -9.21
CA THR A 281 -27.32 0.14 -9.90
C THR A 281 -26.32 -0.11 -11.01
N LYS A 282 -25.24 -0.84 -10.71
CA LYS A 282 -24.19 -1.11 -11.70
C LYS A 282 -24.67 -2.02 -12.83
N ALA A 283 -25.50 -3.01 -12.51
CA ALA A 283 -26.15 -3.86 -13.49
C ALA A 283 -27.04 -3.04 -14.44
N LEU A 284 -27.82 -2.10 -13.90
CA LEU A 284 -28.67 -1.20 -14.66
C LEU A 284 -27.85 -0.27 -15.59
N GLU A 285 -26.79 0.36 -15.08
CA GLU A 285 -25.85 1.17 -15.87
C GLU A 285 -25.27 0.39 -17.06
N MET A 286 -24.89 -0.87 -16.80
CA MET A 286 -24.30 -1.76 -17.80
C MET A 286 -25.35 -2.48 -18.67
N LYS A 287 -26.65 -2.28 -18.40
CA LYS A 287 -27.78 -2.91 -19.08
C LYS A 287 -27.70 -4.44 -19.10
N ILE A 288 -27.28 -5.03 -17.98
CA ILE A 288 -27.20 -6.47 -17.76
C ILE A 288 -27.91 -6.84 -16.46
N SER A 289 -28.12 -8.13 -16.21
CA SER A 289 -28.69 -8.59 -14.95
C SER A 289 -27.67 -8.51 -13.79
N PRO A 290 -28.14 -8.40 -12.52
CA PRO A 290 -27.28 -8.53 -11.35
C PRO A 290 -26.48 -9.84 -11.32
N ARG A 291 -27.03 -10.93 -11.88
CA ARG A 291 -26.31 -12.20 -11.93
C ARG A 291 -25.12 -12.14 -12.89
N GLU A 292 -25.32 -11.59 -14.07
CA GLU A 292 -24.25 -11.48 -15.09
C GLU A 292 -23.09 -10.61 -14.63
N ILE A 293 -23.37 -9.49 -13.94
CA ILE A 293 -22.29 -8.65 -13.39
C ILE A 293 -21.51 -9.38 -12.31
N CYS A 294 -22.20 -10.07 -11.39
CA CYS A 294 -21.55 -10.84 -10.33
C CYS A 294 -20.69 -11.97 -10.91
N ASP A 295 -21.19 -12.69 -11.92
CA ASP A 295 -20.46 -13.77 -12.58
C ASP A 295 -19.19 -13.26 -13.25
N ARG A 296 -19.29 -12.12 -13.95
CA ARG A 296 -18.15 -11.47 -14.59
C ARG A 296 -17.08 -11.07 -13.59
N PHE A 297 -17.46 -10.36 -12.54
CA PHE A 297 -16.49 -9.82 -11.61
C PHE A 297 -15.96 -10.87 -10.62
N ASN A 298 -16.74 -11.87 -10.23
CA ASN A 298 -16.23 -13.01 -9.45
C ASN A 298 -15.06 -13.69 -10.19
N LYS A 299 -15.14 -13.82 -11.52
CA LYS A 299 -14.02 -14.32 -12.33
C LYS A 299 -12.81 -13.40 -12.27
N ILE A 300 -13.00 -12.08 -12.40
CA ILE A 300 -11.93 -11.08 -12.31
C ILE A 300 -11.23 -11.16 -10.95
N HIS A 301 -11.97 -11.18 -9.85
CA HIS A 301 -11.43 -11.34 -8.50
C HIS A 301 -10.63 -12.64 -8.38
N SER A 302 -11.21 -13.76 -8.83
CA SER A 302 -10.56 -15.06 -8.78
C SER A 302 -9.23 -15.07 -9.54
N ASP A 303 -9.17 -14.44 -10.72
CA ASP A 303 -7.96 -14.37 -11.54
C ASP A 303 -6.88 -13.49 -10.89
N ILE A 304 -7.25 -12.34 -10.34
CA ILE A 304 -6.33 -11.46 -9.61
C ILE A 304 -5.74 -12.20 -8.41
N TYR A 305 -6.57 -12.82 -7.57
CA TYR A 305 -6.09 -13.52 -6.38
C TYR A 305 -5.25 -14.74 -6.73
N LYS A 306 -5.58 -15.44 -7.82
CA LYS A 306 -4.73 -16.52 -8.34
C LYS A 306 -3.37 -16.00 -8.82
N TRP A 307 -3.33 -14.85 -9.50
CA TRP A 307 -2.09 -14.23 -9.97
C TRP A 307 -1.19 -13.79 -8.80
N PHE A 308 -1.79 -13.21 -7.75
CA PHE A 308 -1.10 -12.92 -6.48
C PHE A 308 -0.71 -14.17 -5.67
N ASN A 309 -1.05 -15.37 -6.17
CA ASN A 309 -0.81 -16.65 -5.51
C ASN A 309 -1.46 -16.73 -4.11
N ILE A 310 -2.65 -16.16 -3.95
CA ILE A 310 -3.42 -16.30 -2.72
C ILE A 310 -3.95 -17.72 -2.62
N SER A 311 -3.61 -18.39 -1.54
CA SER A 311 -3.78 -19.82 -1.33
C SER A 311 -5.08 -20.16 -0.57
N PHE A 312 -6.21 -19.71 -1.11
CA PHE A 312 -7.52 -20.11 -0.59
C PHE A 312 -7.70 -21.63 -0.66
N ASP A 313 -8.29 -22.21 0.38
CA ASP A 313 -8.76 -23.58 0.37
C ASP A 313 -10.12 -23.68 -0.32
N HIS A 314 -10.94 -22.62 -0.19
CA HIS A 314 -12.15 -22.41 -0.97
C HIS A 314 -12.37 -20.92 -1.21
N PHE A 315 -12.59 -20.54 -2.48
CA PHE A 315 -13.02 -19.20 -2.86
C PHE A 315 -14.46 -19.29 -3.41
N GLY A 316 -15.42 -18.88 -2.60
CA GLY A 316 -16.86 -19.05 -2.84
C GLY A 316 -17.56 -17.78 -3.30
N ARG A 317 -18.88 -17.79 -3.15
CA ARG A 317 -19.80 -16.71 -3.55
C ARG A 317 -20.97 -16.64 -2.58
N THR A 318 -21.53 -15.45 -2.39
CA THR A 318 -22.72 -15.25 -1.53
C THR A 318 -24.03 -15.61 -2.24
N THR A 319 -24.09 -15.60 -3.57
CA THR A 319 -25.32 -15.92 -4.35
C THR A 319 -25.52 -17.43 -4.54
N THR A 320 -25.69 -18.16 -3.44
CA THR A 320 -25.92 -19.62 -3.44
C THR A 320 -27.16 -20.00 -2.65
N GLU A 321 -27.78 -21.14 -2.99
CA GLU A 321 -28.90 -21.68 -2.21
C GLU A 321 -28.53 -21.92 -0.75
N LYS A 322 -27.27 -22.31 -0.49
CA LYS A 322 -26.81 -22.55 0.88
C LYS A 322 -26.75 -21.27 1.72
N GLN A 323 -26.37 -20.15 1.11
CA GLN A 323 -26.45 -18.84 1.77
C GLN A 323 -27.89 -18.52 2.18
N LYS A 324 -28.84 -18.73 1.27
CA LYS A 324 -30.27 -18.47 1.54
C LYS A 324 -30.78 -19.34 2.69
N GLU A 325 -30.49 -20.64 2.65
CA GLU A 325 -30.87 -21.59 3.72
C GLU A 325 -30.32 -21.15 5.08
N ILE A 326 -29.01 -20.86 5.17
CA ILE A 326 -28.36 -20.50 6.44
C ILE A 326 -28.84 -19.14 6.94
N ALA A 327 -28.97 -18.13 6.08
CA ALA A 327 -29.43 -16.81 6.46
C ALA A 327 -30.87 -16.84 6.97
N GLN A 328 -31.76 -17.59 6.31
CA GLN A 328 -33.14 -17.78 6.75
C GLN A 328 -33.22 -18.55 8.07
N ASP A 329 -32.42 -19.60 8.25
CA ASP A 329 -32.36 -20.35 9.52
C ASP A 329 -31.92 -19.46 10.70
N ILE A 330 -30.87 -18.65 10.51
CA ILE A 330 -30.42 -17.70 11.54
C ILE A 330 -31.52 -16.67 11.83
N PHE A 331 -32.13 -16.08 10.80
CA PHE A 331 -33.22 -15.12 10.96
C PHE A 331 -34.39 -15.72 11.75
N LEU A 332 -34.85 -16.92 11.37
CA LEU A 332 -35.97 -17.59 12.04
C LEU A 332 -35.63 -17.93 13.49
N LYS A 333 -34.40 -18.33 13.79
CA LYS A 333 -33.95 -18.54 15.18
C LYS A 333 -33.97 -17.25 15.99
N LEU A 334 -33.53 -16.13 15.41
CA LEU A 334 -33.61 -14.82 16.09
C LEU A 334 -35.07 -14.41 16.32
N HIS A 335 -35.93 -14.62 15.31
CA HIS A 335 -37.36 -14.36 15.39
C HIS A 335 -38.04 -15.19 16.49
N THR A 336 -37.85 -16.51 16.50
CA THR A 336 -38.45 -17.42 17.50
C THR A 336 -37.96 -17.16 18.92
N ASN A 337 -36.74 -16.63 19.08
CA ASN A 337 -36.21 -16.23 20.39
C ASN A 337 -36.54 -14.78 20.77
N ASN A 338 -37.45 -14.11 20.03
CA ASN A 338 -37.88 -12.73 20.28
C ASN A 338 -36.71 -11.71 20.33
N TYR A 339 -35.71 -11.89 19.48
CA TYR A 339 -34.59 -10.95 19.33
C TYR A 339 -34.78 -9.95 18.18
N LEU A 340 -35.95 -9.97 17.52
CA LEU A 340 -36.29 -9.04 16.45
C LEU A 340 -37.40 -8.09 16.90
N CYS A 341 -37.33 -6.84 16.44
CA CYS A 341 -38.43 -5.90 16.49
C CYS A 341 -38.95 -5.62 15.07
N GLU A 342 -40.25 -5.37 14.97
CA GLU A 342 -40.89 -4.87 13.77
C GLU A 342 -41.27 -3.41 14.03
N ASP A 343 -41.01 -2.55 13.06
CA ASP A 343 -41.27 -1.12 13.16
C ASP A 343 -41.67 -0.56 11.79
N VAL A 344 -42.36 0.58 11.79
CA VAL A 344 -42.80 1.28 10.58
C VAL A 344 -41.93 2.50 10.39
N VAL A 345 -41.29 2.60 9.22
CA VAL A 345 -40.38 3.70 8.88
C VAL A 345 -40.92 4.45 7.67
N GLU A 346 -40.94 5.78 7.75
CA GLU A 346 -41.25 6.65 6.61
C GLU A 346 -40.06 6.63 5.63
N GLN A 347 -40.35 6.32 4.37
CA GLN A 347 -39.34 6.22 3.31
C GLN A 347 -39.87 6.87 2.03
N LEU A 348 -38.98 7.50 1.27
CA LEU A 348 -39.33 8.07 -0.03
C LEU A 348 -39.65 6.95 -1.03
N PHE A 349 -40.77 7.11 -1.74
CA PHE A 349 -41.25 6.18 -2.75
C PHE A 349 -41.43 6.88 -4.09
N CYS A 350 -40.84 6.32 -5.15
CA CYS A 350 -41.00 6.85 -6.50
C CYS A 350 -42.15 6.14 -7.21
N ASN A 351 -43.29 6.82 -7.34
CA ASN A 351 -44.48 6.30 -8.04
C ASN A 351 -44.23 5.93 -9.51
N LYS A 352 -43.25 6.56 -10.18
CA LYS A 352 -42.91 6.27 -11.58
C LYS A 352 -42.05 5.01 -11.72
N CYS A 353 -41.17 4.77 -10.75
CA CYS A 353 -40.24 3.64 -10.74
C CYS A 353 -40.79 2.44 -9.95
N ASP A 354 -41.91 2.61 -9.24
CA ASP A 354 -42.58 1.62 -8.40
C ASP A 354 -41.62 0.97 -7.37
N ARG A 355 -40.82 1.80 -6.69
CA ARG A 355 -39.84 1.35 -5.69
C ARG A 355 -39.55 2.41 -4.63
N PHE A 356 -39.16 1.94 -3.45
CA PHE A 356 -38.53 2.79 -2.43
C PHE A 356 -37.15 3.28 -2.90
N LEU A 357 -36.82 4.51 -2.54
CA LEU A 357 -35.55 5.14 -2.90
C LEU A 357 -34.59 5.02 -1.72
N ALA A 358 -33.42 4.43 -1.96
CA ALA A 358 -32.28 4.59 -1.06
C ALA A 358 -31.74 6.02 -1.21
N ASP A 359 -31.06 6.53 -0.19
CA ASP A 359 -30.50 7.90 -0.14
C ASP A 359 -29.69 8.27 -1.39
N ARG A 360 -28.99 7.28 -1.97
CA ARG A 360 -28.18 7.41 -3.19
C ARG A 360 -28.97 7.66 -4.48
N PHE A 361 -30.29 7.47 -4.48
CA PHE A 361 -31.19 7.74 -5.61
C PHE A 361 -32.04 9.00 -5.38
N VAL A 362 -31.79 9.72 -4.29
CA VAL A 362 -32.51 10.94 -3.94
C VAL A 362 -31.57 12.12 -4.18
N GLU A 363 -32.01 13.02 -5.05
CA GLU A 363 -31.33 14.26 -5.38
C GLU A 363 -32.29 15.43 -5.11
N GLY A 364 -31.77 16.56 -4.63
CA GLY A 364 -32.58 17.75 -4.43
C GLY A 364 -31.82 18.90 -3.78
N THR A 365 -32.55 19.96 -3.46
CA THR A 365 -31.97 21.18 -2.87
C THR A 365 -31.66 21.00 -1.39
N CYS A 366 -30.42 21.24 -0.98
CA CYS A 366 -30.00 21.19 0.42
C CYS A 366 -30.81 22.19 1.28
N PRO A 367 -31.45 21.75 2.37
CA PRO A 367 -32.26 22.62 3.23
C PRO A 367 -31.42 23.59 4.07
N PHE A 368 -30.09 23.45 4.09
CA PHE A 368 -29.20 24.25 4.94
C PHE A 368 -28.38 25.30 4.18
N CYS A 369 -27.96 25.02 2.96
CA CYS A 369 -27.13 25.93 2.16
C CYS A 369 -27.68 26.21 0.75
N ALA A 370 -28.87 25.70 0.44
CA ALA A 370 -29.53 25.86 -0.86
C ALA A 370 -28.74 25.31 -2.07
N TYR A 371 -27.80 24.39 -1.84
CA TYR A 371 -27.13 23.66 -2.92
C TYR A 371 -28.14 22.77 -3.67
N GLU A 372 -28.32 22.97 -4.97
CA GLU A 372 -29.43 22.36 -5.74
C GLU A 372 -29.26 20.86 -6.02
N ASP A 373 -28.05 20.32 -5.86
CA ASP A 373 -27.67 18.95 -6.24
C ASP A 373 -27.18 18.14 -5.04
N ALA A 374 -27.87 18.27 -3.90
CA ALA A 374 -27.55 17.51 -2.70
C ALA A 374 -28.08 16.07 -2.79
N ARG A 375 -27.31 15.13 -2.26
CA ARG A 375 -27.69 13.72 -2.14
C ARG A 375 -28.52 13.50 -0.88
N GLY A 376 -29.30 12.42 -0.85
CA GLY A 376 -30.20 12.09 0.26
C GLY A 376 -29.51 11.92 1.63
N ASP A 377 -28.24 11.53 1.66
CA ASP A 377 -27.47 11.25 2.89
C ASP A 377 -26.59 12.44 3.34
N GLN A 378 -26.06 13.19 2.38
CA GLN A 378 -25.10 14.26 2.66
C GLN A 378 -25.11 15.33 1.57
N CYS A 379 -25.01 16.59 1.99
CA CYS A 379 -24.72 17.69 1.07
C CYS A 379 -23.21 17.82 0.84
N ASP A 380 -22.77 17.66 -0.42
CA ASP A 380 -21.34 17.74 -0.77
C ASP A 380 -20.76 19.16 -0.62
N LEU A 381 -21.59 20.21 -0.65
CA LEU A 381 -21.13 21.60 -0.48
C LEU A 381 -20.86 21.96 0.98
N CYS A 382 -21.81 21.71 1.88
CA CYS A 382 -21.69 22.08 3.30
C CYS A 382 -21.31 20.91 4.21
N SER A 383 -21.13 19.71 3.65
CA SER A 383 -20.79 18.45 4.34
C SER A 383 -21.77 18.01 5.42
N LYS A 384 -22.95 18.66 5.57
CA LYS A 384 -23.97 18.25 6.55
C LYS A 384 -24.59 16.90 6.15
N LEU A 385 -24.66 16.03 7.14
CA LEU A 385 -25.48 14.81 7.09
C LEU A 385 -26.95 15.20 7.20
N ILE A 386 -27.76 14.67 6.29
CA ILE A 386 -29.19 14.92 6.20
C ILE A 386 -29.93 13.60 6.07
N ASN A 387 -31.23 13.63 6.37
CA ASN A 387 -32.13 12.54 6.01
C ASN A 387 -32.94 13.03 4.79
N PRO A 388 -33.18 12.14 3.81
CA PRO A 388 -33.90 12.49 2.59
C PRO A 388 -35.38 12.76 2.82
#